data_AF-A0A9D7LDG1-F1
#
_entry.id   AF-A0A9D7LDG1-F1
#
_cell.length_a   1.000
_cell.length_b   1.000
_cell.length_c   1.000
_cell.angle_alpha   90.00
_cell.angle_beta   90.00
_cell.angle_gamma   90.00
#
_symmetry.space_group_name_H-M   'P 1'
#
loop_
_entity.id
_entity.type
_entity.pdbx_description
1 polymer ?
#
loop_
_entity_poly.entity_id
_entity_poly.type
_entity_poly.pdbx_seq_one_letter_code
_entity_poly.pdbx_strand_id
1 'polypeptide(L)' 'METQIKVALISLLEAIKRSDGPTIAQEMARLDTFLEQGRLTLHPQLVHFMENRSYAKALMFLGGETDIPVGVCGGKAGRK' A
#
# COMPACT_ATOMS: atom_id res chain seq x y z
N MET A 1 8.14 2.86 12.14
CA MET A 1 6.79 2.55 11.62
C MET A 1 6.85 2.14 10.15
N GLU A 2 7.55 2.89 9.31
CA GLU A 2 7.71 2.62 7.86
C GLU A 2 8.21 1.20 7.53
N THR A 3 9.15 0.64 8.30
CA THR A 3 9.57 -0.77 8.16
C THR A 3 8.41 -1.75 8.30
N GLN A 4 7.51 -1.51 9.26
CA GLN A 4 6.34 -2.38 9.49
C GLN A 4 5.30 -2.21 8.38
N ILE A 5 5.11 -0.99 7.89
CA ILE A 5 4.27 -0.69 6.71
C ILE A 5 4.81 -1.44 5.49
N LYS A 6 6.13 -1.39 5.25
CA LYS A 6 6.78 -2.11 4.15
C LYS A 6 6.51 -3.62 4.21
N VAL A 7 6.67 -4.23 5.40
CA VAL A 7 6.40 -5.65 5.60
C VAL A 7 4.93 -5.99 5.33
N ALA A 8 3.99 -5.18 5.85
CA ALA A 8 2.56 -5.38 5.62
C ALA A 8 2.18 -5.23 4.13
N LEU A 9 2.78 -4.26 3.41
CA LEU A 9 2.58 -4.10 1.97
C LEU A 9 3.08 -5.30 1.16
N ILE A 10 4.24 -5.86 1.51
CA ILE A 10 4.76 -7.08 0.88
C ILE A 10 3.80 -8.24 1.14
N SER A 11 3.41 -8.46 2.40
CA SER A 11 2.46 -9.50 2.81
C SER A 11 1.13 -9.40 2.04
N LEU A 12 0.56 -8.18 1.97
CA LEU A 12 -0.68 -7.90 1.24
C LEU A 12 -0.55 -8.23 -0.26
N LEU A 13 0.50 -7.75 -0.93
CA LEU A 13 0.68 -7.97 -2.37
C LEU A 13 0.91 -9.45 -2.69
N GLU A 14 1.60 -10.19 -1.83
CA GLU A 14 1.72 -11.63 -1.98
C GLU A 14 0.40 -12.37 -1.73
N ALA A 15 -0.37 -11.97 -0.70
CA ALA A 15 -1.69 -12.54 -0.42
C ALA A 15 -2.66 -12.32 -1.59
N ILE A 16 -2.64 -11.14 -2.22
CA ILE A 16 -3.38 -10.85 -3.46
C ILE A 16 -2.97 -11.82 -4.57
N LYS A 17 -1.67 -12.03 -4.79
CA LYS A 17 -1.18 -12.99 -5.81
C LYS A 17 -1.66 -14.41 -5.54
N ARG A 18 -1.75 -14.81 -4.27
CA ARG A 18 -2.22 -16.14 -3.83
C ARG A 18 -3.74 -16.26 -3.70
N SER A 19 -4.49 -15.17 -3.89
CA SER A 19 -5.93 -15.09 -3.60
C SER A 19 -6.30 -15.46 -2.15
N ASP A 20 -5.42 -15.14 -1.19
CA ASP A 20 -5.62 -15.39 0.24
C ASP A 20 -6.48 -14.29 0.87
N GLY A 21 -7.79 -14.45 0.78
CA GLY A 21 -8.79 -13.49 1.28
C GLY A 21 -8.60 -13.08 2.75
N PRO A 22 -8.45 -14.04 3.69
CA PRO A 22 -8.20 -13.73 5.10
C PRO A 22 -6.97 -12.85 5.33
N THR A 23 -5.82 -13.18 4.72
CA THR A 23 -4.61 -12.36 4.87
C THR A 23 -4.75 -10.99 4.23
N ILE A 24 -5.43 -10.88 3.08
CA ILE A 24 -5.73 -9.58 2.44
C ILE A 24 -6.48 -8.68 3.41
N ALA A 25 -7.57 -9.18 4.02
CA ALA A 25 -8.38 -8.41 4.96
C ALA A 25 -7.58 -7.99 6.20
N GLN A 26 -6.77 -8.90 6.74
CA GLN A 26 -5.91 -8.64 7.90
C GLN A 26 -4.87 -7.55 7.61
N GLU A 27 -4.13 -7.64 6.51
CA GLU A 27 -3.08 -6.67 6.19
C GLU A 27 -3.66 -5.32 5.78
N MET A 28 -4.84 -5.28 5.13
CA MET A 28 -5.55 -4.02 4.89
C MET A 28 -5.90 -3.30 6.19
N ALA A 29 -6.53 -3.99 7.15
CA ALA A 29 -6.89 -3.39 8.45
C ALA A 29 -5.64 -2.92 9.22
N ARG A 30 -4.55 -3.69 9.13
CA ARG A 30 -3.27 -3.33 9.74
C ARG A 30 -2.66 -2.07 9.11
N LEU A 31 -2.70 -1.96 7.79
CA LEU A 31 -2.22 -0.77 7.06
C LEU A 31 -3.07 0.46 7.38
N ASP A 32 -4.39 0.32 7.49
CA ASP A 32 -5.29 1.40 7.90
C ASP A 32 -4.93 1.89 9.32
N THR A 33 -4.68 0.96 10.25
CA THR A 33 -4.21 1.30 11.62
C THR A 33 -2.90 2.08 11.61
N PHE A 34 -1.92 1.65 10.81
CA PHE A 34 -0.64 2.36 10.69
C PHE A 34 -0.81 3.75 10.06
N LEU A 35 -1.71 3.91 9.10
CA LEU A 35 -2.00 5.19 8.48
C LEU A 35 -2.61 6.17 9.50
N GLU A 36 -3.58 5.71 10.29
CA GLU A 36 -4.22 6.51 11.34
C GLU A 36 -3.21 6.96 12.40
N GLN A 37 -2.38 6.04 12.89
CA GLN A 37 -1.35 6.32 13.90
C GLN A 37 -0.22 7.20 13.35
N GLY A 38 0.11 7.03 12.07
CA GLY A 38 1.28 7.63 11.44
C GLY A 38 1.00 8.95 10.74
N ARG A 39 -0.25 9.41 10.59
CA ARG A 39 -0.63 10.50 9.68
C ARG A 39 0.16 11.81 9.86
N LEU A 40 0.59 12.11 11.08
CA LEU A 40 1.35 13.33 11.41
C LEU A 40 2.89 13.15 11.32
N THR A 41 3.38 11.92 11.16
CA THR A 41 4.81 11.58 11.24
C THR A 41 5.34 10.86 10.00
N LEU A 42 4.46 10.22 9.21
CA LEU A 42 4.81 9.58 7.96
C LEU A 42 5.06 10.61 6.86
N HIS A 43 5.89 10.25 5.88
CA HIS A 43 6.14 11.09 4.73
C HIS A 43 4.83 11.40 3.97
N PRO A 44 4.54 12.66 3.58
CA PRO A 44 3.28 13.03 2.93
C PRO A 44 2.96 12.20 1.67
N GLN A 45 3.99 11.85 0.89
CA GLN A 45 3.81 11.00 -0.29
C GLN A 45 3.41 9.56 0.05
N LEU A 46 3.94 9.02 1.16
CA LEU A 46 3.55 7.69 1.64
C LEU A 46 2.10 7.70 2.13
N VAL A 47 1.71 8.73 2.90
CA VAL A 47 0.32 8.94 3.34
C VAL A 47 -0.61 9.00 2.12
N HIS A 48 -0.25 9.80 1.12
CA HIS A 48 -1.03 9.92 -0.12
C HIS A 48 -1.23 8.57 -0.82
N PHE A 49 -0.19 7.75 -0.97
CA PHE A 49 -0.33 6.43 -1.58
C PHE A 49 -1.20 5.49 -0.75
N MET A 50 -1.06 5.51 0.56
CA MET A 50 -1.85 4.66 1.46
C MET A 50 -3.33 5.05 1.45
N GLU A 51 -3.66 6.35 1.51
CA GLU A 51 -5.04 6.85 1.44
C GLU A 51 -5.74 6.46 0.12
N ASN A 52 -4.99 6.42 -0.98
CA ASN A 52 -5.50 6.03 -2.30
C ASN A 52 -5.37 4.53 -2.59
N ARG A 53 -5.05 3.68 -1.58
CA ARG A 53 -4.80 2.23 -1.73
C ARG A 53 -3.81 1.89 -2.86
N SER A 54 -2.87 2.79 -3.14
CA SER A 54 -1.81 2.62 -4.13
C SER A 54 -0.65 1.81 -3.52
N TYR A 55 -0.94 0.60 -3.04
CA TYR A 55 -0.02 -0.21 -2.24
C TYR A 55 1.30 -0.54 -2.96
N ALA A 56 1.26 -0.77 -4.27
CA ALA A 56 2.48 -1.00 -5.06
C ALA A 56 3.40 0.24 -5.07
N LYS A 57 2.83 1.44 -5.21
CA LYS A 57 3.58 2.70 -5.18
C LYS A 57 4.13 3.01 -3.80
N ALA A 58 3.35 2.73 -2.75
CA ALA A 58 3.82 2.82 -1.38
C ALA A 58 5.02 1.90 -1.12
N LEU A 59 5.01 0.69 -1.68
CA LEU A 59 6.14 -0.24 -1.55
C LEU A 59 7.38 0.24 -2.32
N MET A 60 7.21 0.74 -3.56
CA MET A 60 8.28 1.34 -4.36
C MET A 60 8.92 2.53 -3.63
N PHE A 61 8.09 3.41 -3.07
CA PHE A 61 8.53 4.56 -2.26
C PHE A 61 9.39 4.12 -1.07
N LEU A 62 8.92 3.13 -0.30
CA LEU A 62 9.66 2.54 0.81
C LEU A 62 10.87 1.69 0.37
N GLY A 63 10.99 1.42 -0.93
CA GLY A 63 12.16 0.81 -1.58
C GLY A 63 13.26 1.82 -1.90
N GLY A 64 12.98 3.12 -1.82
CA GLY A 64 13.89 4.19 -2.25
C GLY A 64 13.81 4.50 -3.74
N GLU A 65 12.78 4.01 -4.45
CA GLU A 65 12.57 4.36 -5.86
C GLU A 65 12.13 5.81 -5.98
N THR A 66 12.89 6.60 -6.75
CA THR A 66 12.64 8.04 -6.93
C THR A 66 11.78 8.35 -8.15
N ASP A 67 11.65 7.41 -9.09
CA ASP A 67 10.86 7.54 -10.32
C ASP A 67 9.63 6.63 -10.27
N ILE A 68 8.74 6.89 -9.31
CA ILE A 68 7.51 6.12 -9.13
C ILE A 68 6.52 6.56 -10.22
N PRO A 69 6.11 5.66 -11.14
CA PRO A 69 5.27 6.04 -12.27
C PRO A 69 3.99 6.75 -11.84
N VAL A 70 3.71 7.89 -12.46
CA VAL A 70 2.42 8.57 -12.38
C VAL A 70 1.49 7.93 -13.41
N GLY A 71 0.27 7.56 -12.99
CA GLY A 71 -0.64 6.75 -13.83
C GLY A 71 -0.54 5.24 -13.57
N VAL A 72 -1.66 4.55 -13.77
CA VAL A 72 -1.93 3.12 -13.45
C VAL A 72 -1.97 2.79 -11.96
N CYS A 73 -3.04 3.24 -11.31
CA CYS A 73 -3.59 2.58 -10.12
C CYS A 73 -4.32 1.29 -10.57
N GLY A 74 -4.25 0.24 -9.77
CA GLY A 74 -4.82 -1.08 -10.02
C GLY A 74 -6.35 -1.10 -10.07
N GLY A 75 -6.92 -0.63 -11.18
CA GLY A 75 -8.33 -0.75 -11.49
C GLY A 75 -8.54 -0.87 -12.98
N LYS A 76 -8.76 -2.10 -13.48
CA LYS A 76 -9.55 -2.29 -14.71
C LYS A 76 -10.99 -1.85 -14.40
N ALA A 77 -11.26 -0.55 -14.50
CA ALA A 77 -12.62 -0.03 -14.63
C ALA A 77 -12.78 0.44 -16.09
N GLY A 78 -13.24 -0.48 -16.91
CA GLY A 78 -13.54 -0.29 -18.33
C GLY A 78 -14.27 -1.52 -18.86
N ARG A 79 -15.27 -2.00 -18.11
CA ARG A 79 -16.26 -2.96 -18.61
C ARG A 79 -17.31 -2.13 -19.35
N LYS A 80 -17.44 -2.41 -20.66
CA LYS A 80 -18.47 -2.03 -21.65
C LYS A 80 -19.50 -0.97 -21.26
#